data_AF-X1N4Z0-F1
#
_entry.id   AF-X1N4Z0-F1
#
_cell.length_a   1.000
_cell.length_b   1.000
_cell.length_c   1.000
_cell.angle_alpha   90.00
_cell.angle_beta   90.00
_cell.angle_gamma   90.00
#
_symmetry.space_group_name_H-M   'P 1'
#
loop_
_entity.id
_entity.type
_entity.pdbx_description
1 polymer ?
#
loop_
_entity_poly.entity_id
_entity_poly.type
_entity_poly.pdbx_seq_one_letter_code
_entity_poly.pdbx_strand_id
1 'polypeptide(L)'
;RGIRKIVVEEVNVKLAHMALPTIINVKLPRIAPPCEDYANLSTEERERVNLVQDHVIPAENFYRWSGVHVIFGDDVLVTGSTADKVLYESMRSGAKSFRAIYPVAIDPRVALGDASVEDRLNSVVVEQRLDDTVAELLSARDYQPILRTLRLLFGEGNRESLAAFLPKVPAPTWLRLYKSALGNEFLGQPQCAPSLVLLREYLTNAGLLSTNGRAIHP
;
A
#
# COMPACT_ATOMS: atom_id res chain seq x y z
N ARG A 1 -0.42 6.64 -2.98
CA ARG A 1 0.45 6.13 -4.08
C ARG A 1 0.68 7.12 -5.25
N GLY A 2 0.12 8.34 -5.25
CA GLY A 2 0.29 9.32 -6.35
C GLY A 2 1.56 10.18 -6.32
N ILE A 3 2.12 10.44 -5.13
CA ILE A 3 3.21 11.41 -4.94
C ILE A 3 4.47 11.07 -5.75
N ARG A 4 4.90 9.80 -5.77
CA ARG A 4 6.12 9.37 -6.49
C ARG A 4 6.04 9.60 -8.00
N LYS A 5 4.85 9.41 -8.61
CA LYS A 5 4.68 9.60 -10.07
C LYS A 5 4.77 11.08 -10.42
N ILE A 6 4.06 11.93 -9.68
CA ILE A 6 4.05 13.39 -9.87
C ILE A 6 5.47 13.95 -9.71
N VAL A 7 6.18 13.54 -8.66
CA VAL A 7 7.56 14.02 -8.40
C VAL A 7 8.52 13.65 -9.53
N VAL A 8 8.47 12.42 -10.06
CA VAL A 8 9.35 12.02 -11.17
C VAL A 8 9.02 12.79 -12.44
N GLU A 9 7.74 13.05 -12.73
CA GLU A 9 7.33 13.83 -13.89
C GLU A 9 7.88 15.27 -13.83
N GLU A 10 7.72 15.96 -12.70
CA GLU A 10 8.25 17.32 -12.51
C GLU A 10 9.78 17.38 -12.59
N VAL A 11 10.46 16.40 -11.99
CA VAL A 11 11.93 16.30 -12.08
C VAL A 11 12.36 16.09 -13.53
N ASN A 12 11.67 15.22 -14.28
CA ASN A 12 11.98 14.96 -15.68
C ASN A 12 11.77 16.18 -16.57
N VAL A 13 10.74 17.01 -16.31
CA VAL A 13 10.56 18.30 -17.00
C VAL A 13 11.79 19.18 -16.81
N LYS A 14 12.26 19.33 -15.56
CA LYS A 14 13.45 20.13 -15.26
C LYS A 14 14.71 19.57 -15.94
N LEU A 15 14.93 18.26 -15.86
CA LEU A 15 16.08 17.59 -16.49
C LEU A 15 16.07 17.79 -18.01
N ALA A 16 14.91 17.63 -18.65
CA ALA A 16 14.75 17.84 -20.08
C ALA A 16 15.08 19.28 -20.50
N HIS A 17 14.61 20.28 -19.75
CA HIS A 17 14.97 21.70 -20.00
C HIS A 17 16.46 22.00 -19.81
N MET A 18 17.17 21.18 -19.02
CA MET A 18 18.61 21.29 -18.82
C MET A 18 19.42 20.43 -19.79
N ALA A 19 18.78 19.77 -20.77
CA ALA A 19 19.39 18.79 -21.66
C ALA A 19 20.10 17.63 -20.93
N LEU A 20 19.56 17.21 -19.78
CA LEU A 20 20.05 16.09 -18.98
C LEU A 20 19.19 14.82 -19.18
N PRO A 21 19.75 13.61 -18.97
CA PRO A 21 18.99 12.36 -19.03
C PRO A 21 17.82 12.34 -18.03
N THR A 22 16.66 11.86 -18.47
CA THR A 22 15.47 11.71 -17.63
C THR A 22 15.46 10.40 -16.83
N ILE A 23 14.71 10.37 -15.74
CA ILE A 23 14.56 9.23 -14.84
C ILE A 23 13.41 8.33 -15.33
N ILE A 24 13.67 7.03 -15.42
CA ILE A 24 12.64 6.02 -15.69
C ILE A 24 12.04 5.56 -14.36
N ASN A 25 10.71 5.69 -14.22
CA ASN A 25 10.01 5.23 -13.02
C ASN A 25 9.77 3.72 -13.09
N VAL A 26 10.49 2.95 -12.26
CA VAL A 26 10.29 1.51 -12.10
C VAL A 26 9.51 1.27 -10.81
N LYS A 27 8.32 0.66 -10.94
CA LYS A 27 7.59 0.18 -9.76
C LYS A 27 8.15 -1.18 -9.36
N LEU A 28 8.45 -1.36 -8.09
CA LEU A 28 8.79 -2.66 -7.52
C LEU A 28 7.49 -3.38 -7.13
N PRO A 29 7.03 -4.39 -7.91
CA PRO A 29 5.84 -5.14 -7.54
C PRO A 29 6.15 -6.06 -6.36
N ARG A 30 5.14 -6.38 -5.55
CA ARG A 30 5.27 -7.39 -4.49
C ARG A 30 4.81 -8.75 -5.03
N ILE A 31 5.50 -9.81 -4.63
CA ILE A 31 5.14 -11.19 -5.03
C ILE A 31 3.98 -11.73 -4.18
N ALA A 32 3.80 -11.24 -2.96
CA ALA A 32 2.72 -11.63 -2.06
C ALA A 32 2.11 -10.41 -1.34
N PRO A 33 0.88 -10.54 -0.80
CA PRO A 33 0.31 -9.55 0.11
C PRO A 33 1.21 -9.33 1.33
N PRO A 34 1.24 -8.12 1.92
CA PRO A 34 1.95 -7.87 3.17
C PRO A 34 1.45 -8.76 4.30
N CYS A 35 2.36 -9.13 5.20
CA CYS A 35 2.08 -9.97 6.36
C CYS A 35 1.19 -9.23 7.35
N GLU A 36 0.23 -9.98 7.89
CA GLU A 36 -0.58 -9.53 9.01
C GLU A 36 0.31 -9.39 10.25
N ASP A 37 0.07 -8.34 11.06
CA ASP A 37 0.72 -8.17 12.37
C ASP A 37 2.25 -8.22 12.34
N TYR A 38 2.87 -7.73 11.26
CA TYR A 38 4.33 -7.71 11.10
C TYR A 38 5.06 -7.10 12.31
N ALA A 39 4.47 -6.08 12.95
CA ALA A 39 5.01 -5.46 14.14
C ALA A 39 4.99 -6.38 15.38
N ASN A 40 4.10 -7.38 15.43
CA ASN A 40 4.03 -8.36 16.52
C ASN A 40 4.94 -9.57 16.27
N LEU A 41 5.46 -9.73 15.06
CA LEU A 41 6.42 -10.79 14.74
C LEU A 41 7.76 -10.55 15.43
N SER A 42 8.40 -11.63 15.88
CA SER A 42 9.81 -11.64 16.27
C SER A 42 10.73 -11.31 15.08
N THR A 43 11.97 -10.94 15.36
CA THR A 43 12.98 -10.63 14.31
C THR A 43 13.15 -11.79 13.32
N GLU A 44 13.21 -13.03 13.82
CA GLU A 44 13.39 -14.24 13.00
C GLU A 44 12.16 -14.55 12.12
N GLU A 45 10.96 -14.25 12.62
CA GLU A 45 9.72 -14.36 11.84
C GLU A 45 9.64 -13.27 10.77
N ARG A 46 10.03 -12.04 11.09
CA ARG A 46 10.13 -10.94 10.12
C ARG A 46 11.11 -11.27 9.00
N GLU A 47 12.26 -11.84 9.31
CA GLU A 47 13.23 -12.29 8.29
C GLU A 47 12.63 -13.36 7.37
N ARG A 48 11.95 -14.37 7.93
CA ARG A 48 11.28 -15.40 7.14
C ARG A 48 10.19 -14.84 6.23
N VAL A 49 9.37 -13.93 6.75
CA VAL A 49 8.33 -13.24 5.98
C VAL A 49 8.92 -12.39 4.86
N ASN A 50 10.02 -11.67 5.14
CA ASN A 50 10.71 -10.83 4.16
C ASN A 50 11.31 -11.63 2.99
N LEU A 51 11.56 -12.94 3.15
CA LEU A 51 12.03 -13.81 2.06
C LEU A 51 10.91 -14.17 1.06
N VAL A 52 9.65 -14.20 1.50
CA VAL A 52 8.52 -14.69 0.70
C VAL A 52 7.67 -13.55 0.15
N GLN A 53 7.62 -12.41 0.85
CA GLN A 53 6.78 -11.26 0.50
C GLN A 53 7.50 -10.17 -0.29
N ASP A 54 8.64 -10.52 -0.86
CA ASP A 54 9.60 -9.54 -1.31
C ASP A 54 9.12 -8.74 -2.52
N HIS A 55 9.67 -7.53 -2.61
CA HIS A 55 9.58 -6.75 -3.82
C HIS A 55 10.39 -7.46 -4.92
N VAL A 56 9.82 -7.60 -6.11
CA VAL A 56 10.59 -8.06 -7.28
C VAL A 56 11.55 -6.94 -7.65
N ILE A 57 12.83 -7.15 -7.35
CA ILE A 57 13.92 -6.27 -7.77
C ILE A 57 14.34 -6.71 -9.18
N PRO A 58 14.55 -5.77 -10.13
CA PRO A 58 15.03 -6.11 -11.46
C PRO A 58 16.31 -6.95 -11.39
N ALA A 59 16.44 -7.95 -12.25
CA ALA A 59 17.61 -8.83 -12.29
C ALA A 59 18.71 -8.24 -13.20
N GLU A 60 19.84 -8.95 -13.30
CA GLU A 60 21.05 -8.53 -14.02
C GLU A 60 20.78 -8.08 -15.47
N ASN A 61 19.83 -8.73 -16.15
CA ASN A 61 19.43 -8.36 -17.52
C ASN A 61 18.89 -6.93 -17.63
N PHE A 62 18.37 -6.35 -16.55
CA PHE A 62 17.93 -4.95 -16.53
C PHE A 62 19.10 -3.98 -16.49
N TYR A 63 20.14 -4.28 -15.70
CA TYR A 63 21.28 -3.37 -15.50
C TYR A 63 22.39 -3.52 -16.53
N ARG A 64 22.49 -4.68 -17.19
CA ARG A 64 23.55 -5.01 -18.18
C ARG A 64 23.64 -4.03 -19.36
N TRP A 65 22.56 -3.36 -19.73
CA TRP A 65 22.47 -2.71 -21.05
C TRP A 65 22.76 -1.21 -21.07
N SER A 66 22.89 -0.52 -19.93
CA SER A 66 22.84 0.96 -19.97
C SER A 66 23.56 1.72 -18.86
N GLY A 67 24.50 1.13 -18.13
CA GLY A 67 25.22 1.87 -17.07
C GLY A 67 24.25 2.48 -16.06
N VAL A 68 23.29 1.69 -15.61
CA VAL A 68 22.12 2.14 -14.85
C VAL A 68 22.54 2.67 -13.47
N HIS A 69 22.07 3.88 -13.15
CA HIS A 69 22.13 4.45 -11.81
C HIS A 69 20.75 4.36 -11.15
N VAL A 70 20.68 3.88 -9.90
CA VAL A 70 19.42 3.63 -9.20
C VAL A 70 19.14 4.75 -8.19
N ILE A 71 17.92 5.29 -8.24
CA ILE A 71 17.39 6.21 -7.23
C ILE A 71 16.20 5.51 -6.57
N PHE A 72 16.35 5.13 -5.30
CA PHE A 72 15.28 4.57 -4.48
C PHE A 72 14.56 5.70 -3.74
N GLY A 73 13.23 5.68 -3.72
CA GLY A 73 12.42 6.70 -3.06
C GLY A 73 11.32 6.09 -2.22
N ASP A 74 11.26 6.45 -0.94
CA ASP A 74 10.16 6.09 -0.04
C ASP A 74 9.62 7.30 0.74
N ASP A 75 8.45 7.16 1.34
CA ASP A 75 7.79 8.25 2.07
C ASP A 75 8.41 8.51 3.46
N VAL A 76 8.83 7.46 4.18
CA VAL A 76 9.46 7.60 5.50
C VAL A 76 10.66 6.66 5.62
N LEU A 77 11.81 7.19 6.04
CA LEU A 77 12.93 6.38 6.52
C LEU A 77 12.68 5.99 7.99
N VAL A 78 12.35 4.72 8.22
CA VAL A 78 12.25 4.13 9.57
C VAL A 78 13.56 3.46 9.96
N THR A 79 13.79 2.22 9.51
CA THR A 79 15.03 1.46 9.76
C THR A 79 16.00 1.45 8.59
N GLY A 80 15.50 1.67 7.37
CA GLY A 80 16.29 1.60 6.13
C GLY A 80 16.40 0.21 5.51
N SER A 81 15.90 -0.83 6.17
CA SER A 81 16.06 -2.24 5.75
C SER A 81 15.62 -2.52 4.31
N THR A 82 14.50 -1.93 3.87
CA THR A 82 14.01 -2.08 2.49
C THR A 82 14.99 -1.47 1.49
N ALA A 83 15.54 -0.28 1.79
CA ALA A 83 16.48 0.37 0.89
C ALA A 83 17.83 -0.34 0.86
N ASP A 84 18.29 -0.88 1.99
CA ASP A 84 19.53 -1.68 2.05
C ASP A 84 19.42 -2.95 1.20
N LYS A 85 18.25 -3.59 1.21
CA LYS A 85 17.98 -4.75 0.36
C LYS A 85 18.01 -4.38 -1.13
N VAL A 86 17.32 -3.30 -1.51
CA VAL A 86 17.32 -2.83 -2.91
C VAL A 86 18.72 -2.38 -3.33
N LEU A 87 19.48 -1.72 -2.46
CA LEU A 87 20.88 -1.37 -2.66
C LEU A 87 21.70 -2.62 -2.97
N TYR A 88 21.68 -3.61 -2.08
CA TYR A 88 22.46 -4.84 -2.21
C TYR A 88 22.16 -5.54 -3.53
N GLU A 89 20.89 -5.81 -3.82
CA GLU A 89 20.48 -6.53 -5.03
C GLU A 89 20.76 -5.73 -6.32
N SER A 90 20.55 -4.40 -6.30
CA SER A 90 20.83 -3.55 -7.47
C SER A 90 22.33 -3.51 -7.79
N MET A 91 23.17 -3.30 -6.77
CA MET A 91 24.62 -3.25 -6.95
C MET A 91 25.17 -4.61 -7.38
N ARG A 92 24.69 -5.70 -6.76
CA ARG A 92 25.04 -7.07 -7.15
C ARG A 92 24.63 -7.39 -8.58
N SER A 93 23.50 -6.85 -9.04
CA SER A 93 22.99 -7.06 -10.39
C SER A 93 23.61 -6.13 -11.44
N GLY A 94 24.54 -5.25 -11.07
CA GLY A 94 25.34 -4.45 -12.01
C GLY A 94 24.98 -2.97 -12.10
N ALA A 95 24.19 -2.43 -11.18
CA ALA A 95 23.98 -0.98 -11.08
C ALA A 95 25.30 -0.24 -10.84
N LYS A 96 25.46 0.94 -11.44
CA LYS A 96 26.67 1.78 -11.32
C LYS A 96 26.70 2.59 -10.03
N SER A 97 25.54 3.00 -9.54
CA SER A 97 25.40 3.65 -8.25
C SER A 97 23.99 3.48 -7.70
N PHE A 98 23.84 3.78 -6.42
CA PHE A 98 22.56 3.77 -5.73
C PHE A 98 22.44 5.01 -4.84
N ARG A 99 21.28 5.65 -4.84
CA ARG A 99 20.94 6.73 -3.91
C ARG A 99 19.53 6.54 -3.39
N ALA A 100 19.33 6.64 -2.08
CA ALA A 100 18.01 6.67 -1.47
C ALA A 100 17.59 8.12 -1.14
N ILE A 101 16.31 8.43 -1.30
CA ILE A 101 15.71 9.73 -1.00
C ILE A 101 14.43 9.50 -0.18
N TYR A 102 14.29 10.27 0.91
CA TYR A 102 13.13 10.25 1.79
C TYR A 102 12.73 11.67 2.14
N PRO A 103 11.44 12.04 2.07
CA PRO A 103 10.97 13.34 2.53
C PRO A 103 10.94 13.43 4.06
N VAL A 104 10.81 12.31 4.77
CA VAL A 104 10.80 12.24 6.23
C VAL A 104 11.74 11.13 6.70
N ALA A 105 12.50 11.39 7.76
CA ALA A 105 13.36 10.39 8.41
C ALA A 105 13.13 10.41 9.93
N ILE A 106 12.97 9.23 10.52
CA ILE A 106 12.83 9.04 11.97
C ILE A 106 14.23 8.90 12.58
N ASP A 107 14.41 9.40 13.81
CA ASP A 107 15.66 9.21 14.55
C ASP A 107 15.95 7.69 14.69
N PRO A 108 17.11 7.20 14.19
CA PRO A 108 17.46 5.78 14.27
C PRO A 108 17.45 5.24 15.70
N ARG A 109 17.75 6.06 16.72
CA ARG A 109 17.71 5.63 18.13
C ARG A 109 16.31 5.26 18.58
N VAL A 110 15.30 5.91 18.00
CA VAL A 110 13.88 5.65 18.25
C VAL A 110 13.41 4.48 17.39
N ALA A 111 13.74 4.48 16.09
CA ALA A 111 13.31 3.42 15.18
C ALA A 111 13.91 2.04 15.49
N LEU A 112 15.16 1.98 15.99
CA LEU A 112 15.81 0.74 16.41
C LEU A 112 15.36 0.27 17.80
N GLY A 113 14.89 1.19 18.65
CA GLY A 113 14.45 0.90 20.02
C GLY A 113 12.97 0.58 20.16
N ASP A 114 12.14 1.01 19.20
CA ASP A 114 10.68 0.83 19.23
C ASP A 114 10.15 0.48 17.84
N ALA A 115 9.93 -0.82 17.61
CA ALA A 115 9.39 -1.33 16.35
C ALA A 115 7.92 -0.91 16.10
N SER A 116 7.22 -0.37 17.11
CA SER A 116 5.83 0.09 16.98
C SER A 116 5.70 1.49 16.39
N VAL A 117 6.81 2.22 16.20
CA VAL A 117 6.80 3.61 15.73
C VAL A 117 6.15 3.73 14.35
N GLU A 118 6.40 2.78 13.45
CA GLU A 118 5.76 2.76 12.12
C GLU A 118 4.24 2.58 12.23
N ASP A 119 3.78 1.64 13.07
CA ASP A 119 2.37 1.40 13.34
C ASP A 119 1.70 2.60 14.03
N ARG A 120 2.43 3.29 14.91
CA ARG A 120 1.97 4.52 15.57
C ARG A 120 1.79 5.64 14.57
N LEU A 121 2.79 5.93 13.73
CA LEU A 121 2.66 6.92 12.66
C LEU A 121 1.49 6.61 11.73
N ASN A 122 1.32 5.33 11.41
CA ASN A 122 0.21 4.84 10.63
C ASN A 122 -1.15 5.11 11.33
N SER A 123 -1.26 4.97 12.66
CA SER A 123 -2.53 5.04 13.41
C SER A 123 -2.97 6.41 13.91
N VAL A 124 -2.11 7.44 13.86
CA VAL A 124 -2.41 8.78 14.42
C VAL A 124 -3.64 9.46 13.81
N VAL A 125 -3.92 9.27 12.51
CA VAL A 125 -4.99 10.03 11.82
C VAL A 125 -6.28 9.22 11.65
N VAL A 126 -6.18 7.90 11.64
CA VAL A 126 -7.34 7.00 11.49
C VAL A 126 -7.44 6.18 12.76
N GLU A 127 -8.33 6.62 13.65
CA GLU A 127 -8.72 5.83 14.82
C GLU A 127 -9.29 4.47 14.35
N GLN A 128 -9.20 3.43 15.18
CA GLN A 128 -9.65 2.06 14.84
C GLN A 128 -11.20 1.92 14.76
N ARG A 129 -11.92 3.00 14.40
CA ARG A 129 -13.38 3.12 14.39
C ARG A 129 -13.86 3.70 13.06
N LEU A 130 -15.14 3.46 12.74
CA LEU A 130 -15.81 4.05 11.57
C LEU A 130 -16.39 5.42 11.92
N ASP A 131 -15.64 6.48 11.67
CA ASP A 131 -16.02 7.87 11.95
C ASP A 131 -16.07 8.75 10.68
N ASP A 132 -16.41 10.03 10.86
CA ASP A 132 -16.53 10.96 9.73
C ASP A 132 -15.17 11.20 9.05
N THR A 133 -14.05 11.10 9.77
CA THR A 133 -12.70 11.17 9.20
C THR A 133 -12.47 10.02 8.20
N VAL A 134 -12.88 8.80 8.55
CA VAL A 134 -12.82 7.65 7.64
C VAL A 134 -13.77 7.85 6.45
N ALA A 135 -14.96 8.42 6.66
CA ALA A 135 -15.90 8.68 5.58
C ALA A 135 -15.35 9.70 4.56
N GLU A 136 -14.74 10.79 5.05
CA GLU A 136 -14.08 11.80 4.23
C GLU A 136 -12.90 11.21 3.44
N LEU A 137 -12.05 10.41 4.10
CA LEU A 137 -10.93 9.72 3.46
C LEU A 137 -11.40 8.83 2.30
N LEU A 138 -12.45 8.03 2.52
CA LEU A 138 -12.99 7.12 1.51
C LEU A 138 -13.71 7.87 0.38
N SER A 139 -14.26 9.04 0.67
CA SER A 139 -14.96 9.89 -0.29
C SER A 139 -14.02 10.73 -1.16
N ALA A 140 -12.73 10.77 -0.83
CA ALA A 140 -11.73 11.47 -1.64
C ALA A 140 -11.69 10.92 -3.09
N ARG A 141 -11.68 11.83 -4.07
CA ARG A 141 -11.80 11.52 -5.51
C ARG A 141 -10.83 10.43 -5.98
N ASP A 142 -9.58 10.49 -5.49
CA ASP A 142 -8.50 9.60 -5.90
C ASP A 142 -8.17 8.53 -4.85
N TYR A 143 -9.07 8.30 -3.90
CA TYR A 143 -8.90 7.24 -2.91
C TYR A 143 -8.70 5.89 -3.60
N GLN A 144 -7.68 5.16 -3.15
CA GLN A 144 -7.37 3.81 -3.59
C GLN A 144 -7.42 2.86 -2.39
N PRO A 145 -8.17 1.75 -2.48
CA PRO A 145 -8.21 0.75 -1.43
C PRO A 145 -6.80 0.28 -1.01
N ILE A 146 -6.54 0.32 0.29
CA ILE A 146 -5.35 -0.27 0.91
C ILE A 146 -5.80 -1.32 1.92
N LEU A 147 -4.99 -2.37 2.10
CA LEU A 147 -5.31 -3.51 2.97
C LEU A 147 -5.69 -3.09 4.38
N ARG A 148 -5.00 -2.10 4.92
CA ARG A 148 -5.27 -1.59 6.26
C ARG A 148 -6.68 -1.02 6.39
N THR A 149 -7.15 -0.26 5.41
CA THR A 149 -8.52 0.26 5.41
C THR A 149 -9.54 -0.86 5.20
N LEU A 150 -9.23 -1.87 4.38
CA LEU A 150 -10.11 -3.04 4.25
C LEU A 150 -10.29 -3.77 5.59
N ARG A 151 -9.21 -3.93 6.37
CA ARG A 151 -9.27 -4.52 7.71
C ARG A 151 -10.07 -3.68 8.69
N LEU A 152 -9.84 -2.36 8.70
CA LEU A 152 -10.62 -1.43 9.52
C LEU A 152 -12.11 -1.54 9.23
N LEU A 153 -12.47 -1.60 7.95
CA LEU A 153 -13.86 -1.61 7.49
C LEU A 153 -14.57 -2.95 7.72
N PHE A 154 -13.89 -4.06 7.45
CA PHE A 154 -14.52 -5.38 7.40
C PHE A 154 -14.23 -6.25 8.62
N GLY A 155 -13.27 -5.87 9.46
CA GLY A 155 -12.96 -6.58 10.69
C GLY A 155 -14.12 -6.59 11.69
N GLU A 156 -14.11 -7.57 12.58
CA GLU A 156 -15.21 -7.82 13.53
C GLU A 156 -15.52 -6.60 14.42
N GLY A 157 -14.50 -5.86 14.85
CA GLY A 157 -14.65 -4.70 15.74
C GLY A 157 -15.52 -3.57 15.20
N ASN A 158 -15.70 -3.48 13.88
CA ASN A 158 -16.53 -2.44 13.23
C ASN A 158 -17.78 -3.00 12.53
N ARG A 159 -18.05 -4.30 12.68
CA ARG A 159 -19.17 -4.97 12.00
C ARG A 159 -20.52 -4.34 12.35
N GLU A 160 -20.74 -4.04 13.63
CA GLU A 160 -22.02 -3.50 14.10
C GLU A 160 -22.27 -2.07 13.60
N SER A 161 -21.22 -1.26 13.46
CA SER A 161 -21.30 0.10 12.97
C SER A 161 -21.33 0.20 11.44
N LEU A 162 -20.89 -0.86 10.73
CA LEU A 162 -20.75 -0.85 9.28
C LEU A 162 -22.05 -0.50 8.56
N ALA A 163 -23.19 -1.12 8.94
CA ALA A 163 -24.46 -0.88 8.25
C ALA A 163 -24.90 0.59 8.31
N ALA A 164 -24.71 1.25 9.46
CA ALA A 164 -24.99 2.68 9.63
C ALA A 164 -23.96 3.57 8.92
N PHE A 165 -22.76 3.05 8.68
CA PHE A 165 -21.67 3.76 8.02
C PHE A 165 -21.77 3.75 6.48
N LEU A 166 -22.31 2.69 5.88
CA LEU A 166 -22.40 2.54 4.42
C LEU A 166 -22.97 3.77 3.68
N PRO A 167 -24.06 4.42 4.13
CA PRO A 167 -24.61 5.59 3.43
C PRO A 167 -23.70 6.83 3.43
N LYS A 168 -22.69 6.90 4.31
CA LYS A 168 -21.79 8.06 4.44
C LYS A 168 -20.74 8.14 3.32
N VAL A 169 -20.54 7.07 2.57
CA VAL A 169 -19.50 6.97 1.54
C VAL A 169 -20.16 6.68 0.18
N PRO A 170 -19.69 7.28 -0.93
CA PRO A 170 -20.23 7.03 -2.25
C PRO A 170 -20.27 5.54 -2.62
N ALA A 171 -21.42 5.05 -3.09
CA ALA A 171 -21.61 3.66 -3.49
C ALA A 171 -20.58 3.12 -4.52
N PRO A 172 -20.09 3.91 -5.50
CA PRO A 172 -19.01 3.46 -6.38
C PRO A 172 -17.68 3.18 -5.64
N THR A 173 -17.40 3.90 -4.55
CA THR A 173 -16.23 3.61 -3.70
C THR A 173 -16.39 2.27 -3.00
N TRP A 174 -17.59 1.97 -2.48
CA TRP A 174 -17.91 0.68 -1.90
C TRP A 174 -17.71 -0.48 -2.86
N LEU A 175 -18.10 -0.33 -4.13
CA LEU A 175 -17.85 -1.35 -5.15
C LEU A 175 -16.35 -1.58 -5.38
N ARG A 176 -15.52 -0.52 -5.39
CA ARG A 176 -14.05 -0.65 -5.50
C ARG A 176 -13.46 -1.35 -4.27
N LEU A 177 -13.90 -0.99 -3.07
CA LEU A 177 -13.48 -1.63 -1.81
C LEU A 177 -13.87 -3.11 -1.79
N TYR A 178 -15.09 -3.44 -2.21
CA TYR A 178 -15.57 -4.83 -2.29
C TYR A 178 -14.72 -5.67 -3.25
N LYS A 179 -14.49 -5.17 -4.48
CA LYS A 179 -13.59 -5.84 -5.45
C LYS A 179 -12.19 -6.04 -4.88
N SER A 180 -11.64 -5.03 -4.21
CA SER A 180 -10.33 -5.12 -3.58
C SER A 180 -10.30 -6.14 -2.45
N ALA A 181 -11.33 -6.22 -1.61
CA ALA A 181 -11.41 -7.18 -0.51
C ALA A 181 -11.45 -8.62 -1.04
N LEU A 182 -12.26 -8.89 -2.07
CA LEU A 182 -12.31 -10.20 -2.70
C LEU A 182 -10.99 -10.59 -3.36
N GLY A 183 -10.34 -9.65 -4.06
CA GLY A 183 -9.04 -9.88 -4.68
C GLY A 183 -7.89 -10.07 -3.69
N ASN A 184 -8.11 -9.82 -2.39
CA ASN A 184 -7.16 -10.08 -1.31
C ASN A 184 -7.69 -11.16 -0.34
N GLU A 185 -8.63 -12.00 -0.79
CA GLU A 185 -9.12 -13.20 -0.07
C GLU A 185 -9.85 -12.94 1.25
N PHE A 186 -10.32 -11.71 1.51
CA PHE A 186 -11.02 -11.36 2.76
C PHE A 186 -12.31 -12.16 2.96
N LEU A 187 -12.94 -12.66 1.89
CA LEU A 187 -14.14 -13.50 2.00
C LEU A 187 -13.83 -14.87 2.63
N GLY A 188 -12.60 -15.37 2.49
CA GLY A 188 -12.16 -16.61 3.14
C GLY A 188 -11.82 -16.42 4.62
N GLN A 189 -11.82 -15.19 5.13
CA GLN A 189 -11.51 -14.88 6.52
C GLN A 189 -12.79 -14.82 7.36
N PRO A 190 -12.97 -15.69 8.37
CA PRO A 190 -14.20 -15.76 9.17
C PRO A 190 -14.58 -14.43 9.82
N GLN A 191 -13.59 -13.65 10.26
CA GLN A 191 -13.77 -12.34 10.90
C GLN A 191 -14.25 -11.24 9.94
N CYS A 192 -14.02 -11.40 8.63
CA CYS A 192 -14.35 -10.39 7.61
C CYS A 192 -15.60 -10.76 6.79
N ALA A 193 -15.87 -12.06 6.64
CA ALA A 193 -16.94 -12.56 5.78
C ALA A 193 -18.34 -11.96 6.09
N PRO A 194 -18.79 -11.82 7.36
CA PRO A 194 -20.09 -11.22 7.66
C PRO A 194 -20.22 -9.78 7.17
N SER A 195 -19.18 -8.97 7.37
CA SER A 195 -19.14 -7.57 6.92
C SER A 195 -19.19 -7.46 5.39
N LEU A 196 -18.56 -8.40 4.68
CA LEU A 196 -18.60 -8.47 3.23
C LEU A 196 -19.95 -8.93 2.67
N VAL A 197 -20.68 -9.77 3.41
CA VAL A 197 -22.06 -10.13 3.06
C VAL A 197 -22.97 -8.91 3.16
N LEU A 198 -22.89 -8.14 4.25
CA LEU A 198 -23.65 -6.89 4.42
C LEU A 198 -23.34 -5.90 3.28
N LEU A 199 -22.07 -5.75 2.92
CA LEU A 199 -21.67 -4.87 1.82
C LEU A 199 -22.21 -5.36 0.47
N ARG A 200 -22.21 -6.67 0.21
CA ARG A 200 -22.77 -7.25 -1.02
C ARG A 200 -24.26 -6.94 -1.14
N GLU A 201 -25.03 -7.08 -0.06
CA GLU A 201 -26.45 -6.76 -0.03
C GLU A 201 -26.69 -5.28 -0.33
N TYR A 202 -25.96 -4.39 0.34
CA TYR A 202 -26.02 -2.96 0.11
C TYR A 202 -25.73 -2.59 -1.35
N LEU A 203 -24.66 -3.15 -1.94
CA LEU A 203 -24.29 -2.91 -3.34
C LEU A 203 -25.31 -3.49 -4.34
N THR A 204 -25.97 -4.59 -3.99
CA THR A 204 -27.04 -5.17 -4.80
C THR A 204 -28.27 -4.27 -4.79
N ASN A 205 -28.66 -3.77 -3.61
CA ASN A 205 -29.76 -2.83 -3.45
C ASN A 205 -29.49 -1.48 -4.14
N ALA A 206 -28.23 -1.05 -4.19
CA ALA A 206 -27.79 0.14 -4.92
C ALA A 206 -27.71 -0.08 -6.46
N GLY A 207 -27.99 -1.28 -6.96
CA GLY A 207 -27.93 -1.59 -8.39
C GLY A 207 -26.50 -1.67 -8.96
N LEU A 208 -25.48 -1.78 -8.12
CA LEU A 208 -24.07 -1.84 -8.51
C LEU A 208 -23.53 -3.27 -8.61
N LEU A 209 -24.22 -4.23 -7.99
CA LEU A 209 -23.97 -5.66 -8.11
C LEU A 209 -25.24 -6.37 -8.56
N SER A 210 -25.09 -7.38 -9.40
CA SER A 210 -26.15 -8.34 -9.67
C SER A 210 -26.24 -9.37 -8.54
N THR A 211 -27.37 -10.07 -8.47
CA THR A 211 -27.58 -11.18 -7.53
C THR A 211 -26.51 -12.26 -7.65
N ASN A 212 -25.94 -12.44 -8.85
CA ASN A 212 -24.84 -13.37 -9.13
C ASN A 212 -23.44 -12.81 -8.80
N GLY A 213 -23.35 -11.63 -8.16
CA GLY A 213 -22.09 -11.03 -7.70
C GLY A 213 -21.27 -10.34 -8.79
N ARG A 214 -21.84 -10.08 -9.98
CA ARG A 214 -21.16 -9.33 -11.04
C ARG A 214 -21.41 -7.83 -10.88
N ALA A 215 -20.37 -7.02 -11.08
CA ALA A 215 -20.53 -5.58 -11.16
C ALA A 215 -21.44 -5.19 -12.32
N ILE A 216 -22.44 -4.35 -12.02
CA ILE A 216 -23.30 -3.74 -13.02
C ILE A 216 -22.63 -2.40 -13.35
N HIS A 217 -22.14 -2.29 -14.58
CA HIS A 217 -21.61 -1.03 -15.08
C HIS A 217 -22.78 -0.29 -15.77
N PRO A 218 -23.07 0.97 -15.39
CA PRO A 218 -23.93 1.81 -16.20
C PRO A 218 -23.28 2.07 -17.58
#